data_AF-A0A7X6W172-F1
#
_entry.id   AF-A0A7X6W172-F1
#
_cell.length_a   1.000
_cell.length_b   1.000
_cell.length_c   1.000
_cell.angle_alpha   90.00
_cell.angle_beta   90.00
_cell.angle_gamma   90.00
#
_symmetry.space_group_name_H-M   'P 1'
#
loop_
_entity.id
_entity.type
_entity.pdbx_description
1 polymer ?
#
loop_
_entity_poly.entity_id
_entity_poly.type
_entity_poly.pdbx_seq_one_letter_code
_entity_poly.pdbx_strand_id
1 'polypeptide(L)'
;MASDLSKLDPEMAGRDADDGIAWYNVQDWGVEGKGWEETEAYYDRLPAKAKGVVRDPVWNLSRHSAGICFHFETDATEISARWVLRSSNLAMPHMPATGVSGLDLYTRGDDGRWHWVGVGRPESGPKVQAKLASGLKPGYRAYRVYLPLYNGVTSVEVGVDPKARFQPVPPRTERPIVFYGTSIVHGGCASRPGMCHPAILGRRLDRPVLNLGFSGNGQMEPEVAALLAELDPCVYVIDCLPNMTAPLITERA
;
A
#
# COMPACT_ATOMS: atom_id res chain seq x y z
N MET A 1 20.87 -35.05 16.19
CA MET A 1 19.69 -34.90 15.32
C MET A 1 18.98 -33.64 15.75
N ALA A 2 19.06 -32.57 14.96
CA ALA A 2 18.31 -31.35 15.24
C ALA A 2 16.83 -31.66 14.96
N SER A 3 15.96 -31.51 15.96
CA SER A 3 14.52 -31.65 15.81
C SER A 3 14.02 -30.52 14.92
N ASP A 4 13.29 -30.89 13.88
CA ASP A 4 12.62 -30.00 12.95
C ASP A 4 11.50 -29.22 13.68
N LEU A 5 11.84 -28.02 14.15
CA LEU A 5 10.95 -27.12 14.89
C LEU A 5 9.76 -26.64 14.04
N SER A 6 9.80 -26.80 12.72
CA SER A 6 8.68 -26.47 11.82
C SER A 6 7.45 -27.34 12.03
N LYS A 7 7.57 -28.46 12.77
CA LYS A 7 6.49 -29.40 13.05
C LYS A 7 5.76 -29.16 14.37
N LEU A 8 6.18 -28.19 15.18
CA LEU A 8 5.67 -28.01 16.55
C LEU A 8 4.73 -26.81 16.73
N ASP A 9 4.66 -25.88 15.77
CA ASP A 9 3.74 -24.74 15.86
C ASP A 9 3.41 -24.16 14.47
N PRO A 10 2.14 -24.14 14.02
CA PRO A 10 1.72 -23.44 12.82
C PRO A 10 2.07 -21.93 12.81
N GLU A 11 2.28 -21.31 13.97
CA GLU A 11 2.75 -19.91 14.08
C GLU A 11 4.22 -19.72 13.64
N MET A 12 4.97 -20.80 13.38
CA MET A 12 6.38 -20.77 12.99
C MET A 12 6.63 -20.96 11.47
N ALA A 13 5.58 -21.10 10.67
CA ALA A 13 5.71 -21.23 9.21
C ALA A 13 5.89 -19.85 8.54
N GLY A 14 6.92 -19.70 7.69
CA GLY A 14 7.16 -18.49 6.88
C GLY A 14 8.29 -17.56 7.37
N ARG A 15 9.13 -18.03 8.29
CA ARG A 15 10.16 -17.21 8.94
C ARG A 15 11.55 -17.40 8.34
N ASP A 16 12.13 -16.33 7.78
CA ASP A 16 13.58 -16.19 7.63
C ASP A 16 14.14 -15.44 8.84
N ALA A 17 15.01 -16.09 9.62
CA ALA A 17 15.74 -15.45 10.70
C ALA A 17 17.07 -14.92 10.17
N ASP A 18 17.24 -13.61 10.15
CA ASP A 18 18.46 -12.94 9.68
C ASP A 18 18.85 -11.85 10.68
N ASP A 19 20.13 -11.80 11.07
CA ASP A 19 20.67 -10.86 12.07
C ASP A 19 19.86 -10.74 13.37
N GLY A 20 19.21 -11.83 13.81
CA GLY A 20 18.39 -11.82 15.03
C GLY A 20 17.03 -11.15 14.88
N ILE A 21 16.55 -10.94 13.65
CA ILE A 21 15.21 -10.44 13.32
C ILE A 21 14.41 -11.58 12.66
N ALA A 22 13.15 -11.74 13.03
CA ALA A 22 12.21 -12.61 12.33
C ALA A 22 11.51 -11.80 11.22
N TRP A 23 11.71 -12.21 9.96
CA TRP A 23 11.12 -11.58 8.78
C TRP A 23 9.89 -12.35 8.30
N TYR A 24 8.82 -11.61 7.98
CA TYR A 24 7.54 -12.13 7.49
C TYR A 24 7.18 -11.47 6.16
N ASN A 25 6.91 -12.26 5.11
CA ASN A 25 6.57 -11.75 3.78
C ASN A 25 5.09 -11.39 3.68
N VAL A 26 4.81 -10.12 3.36
CA VAL A 26 3.44 -9.58 3.27
C VAL A 26 2.58 -10.32 2.24
N GLN A 27 3.20 -10.89 1.20
CA GLN A 27 2.48 -11.66 0.19
C GLN A 27 1.84 -12.94 0.75
N ASP A 28 2.32 -13.44 1.89
CA ASP A 28 1.81 -14.68 2.48
C ASP A 28 0.42 -14.52 3.10
N TRP A 29 0.01 -13.30 3.46
CA TRP A 29 -1.30 -13.03 4.06
C TRP A 29 -2.16 -11.99 3.34
N GLY A 30 -1.60 -11.23 2.40
CA GLY A 30 -2.38 -10.35 1.53
C GLY A 30 -2.24 -8.87 1.82
N VAL A 31 -2.78 -8.06 0.90
CA VAL A 31 -2.84 -6.59 1.00
C VAL A 31 -4.25 -6.08 0.71
N GLU A 32 -4.63 -4.99 1.35
CA GLU A 32 -5.79 -4.18 0.97
C GLU A 32 -5.40 -3.13 -0.07
N GLY A 33 -6.38 -2.65 -0.83
CA GLY A 33 -6.17 -1.56 -1.78
C GLY A 33 -5.95 -2.01 -3.22
N LYS A 34 -6.18 -3.30 -3.51
CA LYS A 34 -6.22 -3.86 -4.87
C LYS A 34 -7.66 -4.09 -5.32
N GLY A 35 -7.96 -3.73 -6.56
CA GLY A 35 -9.27 -3.98 -7.18
C GLY A 35 -9.36 -5.30 -7.95
N TRP A 36 -8.22 -5.93 -8.26
CA TRP A 36 -8.15 -7.13 -9.09
C TRP A 36 -7.07 -8.08 -8.59
N GLU A 37 -7.31 -9.38 -8.76
CA GLU A 37 -6.34 -10.44 -8.44
C GLU A 37 -5.44 -10.77 -9.64
N GLU A 38 -6.01 -10.81 -10.85
CA GLU A 38 -5.30 -11.11 -12.10
C GLU A 38 -4.47 -9.89 -12.57
N THR A 39 -3.43 -9.57 -11.83
CA THR A 39 -2.48 -8.48 -12.09
C THR A 39 -1.19 -9.00 -12.70
N GLU A 40 -0.50 -8.21 -13.55
CA GLU A 40 0.79 -8.65 -14.13
C GLU A 40 1.86 -8.81 -13.04
N ALA A 41 1.80 -8.01 -11.99
CA ALA A 41 2.57 -8.20 -10.78
C ALA A 41 1.71 -7.92 -9.55
N TYR A 42 2.06 -8.58 -8.45
CA TYR A 42 1.22 -8.66 -7.25
C TYR A 42 0.76 -7.31 -6.67
N TYR A 43 1.61 -6.27 -6.74
CA TYR A 43 1.31 -4.94 -6.19
C TYR A 43 0.78 -3.93 -7.23
N ASP A 44 0.44 -4.38 -8.43
CA ASP A 44 -0.15 -3.50 -9.44
C ASP A 44 -1.61 -3.18 -9.11
N ARG A 45 -2.05 -1.97 -9.50
CA ARG A 45 -3.39 -1.44 -9.20
C ARG A 45 -4.41 -1.68 -10.31
N LEU A 46 -3.98 -2.11 -11.50
CA LEU A 46 -4.86 -2.48 -12.63
C LEU A 46 -4.63 -3.95 -13.01
N PRO A 47 -5.63 -4.64 -13.59
CA PRO A 47 -5.49 -6.03 -14.01
C PRO A 47 -4.57 -6.13 -15.23
N ALA A 48 -3.95 -7.30 -15.43
CA ALA A 48 -3.02 -7.54 -16.53
C ALA A 48 -3.63 -7.24 -17.90
N LYS A 49 -4.93 -7.52 -18.08
CA LYS A 49 -5.68 -7.23 -19.31
C LYS A 49 -5.76 -5.75 -19.67
N ALA A 50 -5.48 -4.84 -18.74
CA ALA A 50 -5.47 -3.40 -19.02
C ALA A 50 -4.27 -2.99 -19.89
N LYS A 51 -3.19 -3.79 -19.91
CA LYS A 51 -1.98 -3.48 -20.68
C LYS A 51 -2.26 -3.48 -22.17
N GLY A 52 -1.98 -2.35 -22.84
CA GLY A 52 -2.28 -2.15 -24.25
C GLY A 52 -3.75 -1.81 -24.54
N VAL A 53 -4.61 -1.84 -23.53
CA VAL A 53 -6.01 -1.37 -23.60
C VAL A 53 -6.10 0.07 -23.09
N VAL A 54 -5.55 0.35 -21.91
CA VAL A 54 -5.40 1.72 -21.42
C VAL A 54 -4.15 2.37 -22.01
N ARG A 55 -4.12 3.70 -22.06
CA ARG A 55 -2.94 4.46 -22.52
C ARG A 55 -1.69 4.09 -21.70
N ASP A 56 -0.53 4.05 -22.35
CA ASP A 56 0.74 3.70 -21.70
C ASP A 56 1.04 4.50 -20.41
N PRO A 57 0.78 5.82 -20.32
CA PRO A 57 0.97 6.55 -19.07
C PRO A 57 0.09 6.05 -17.93
N VAL A 58 -1.16 5.67 -18.20
CA VAL A 58 -2.09 5.11 -17.20
C VAL A 58 -1.59 3.74 -16.73
N TRP A 59 -1.20 2.87 -17.67
CA TRP A 59 -0.62 1.57 -17.37
C TRP A 59 0.65 1.70 -16.53
N ASN A 60 1.59 2.58 -16.90
CA ASN A 60 2.82 2.76 -16.15
C ASN A 60 2.54 3.28 -14.73
N LEU A 61 1.59 4.19 -14.56
CA LEU A 61 1.19 4.71 -13.25
C LEU A 61 0.44 3.67 -12.40
N SER A 62 -0.27 2.71 -13.01
CA SER A 62 -0.93 1.64 -12.25
C SER A 62 0.06 0.66 -11.60
N ARG A 63 1.33 0.69 -12.01
CA ARG A 63 2.42 -0.10 -11.42
C ARG A 63 2.95 0.50 -10.11
N HIS A 64 2.52 1.69 -9.73
CA HIS A 64 2.77 2.25 -8.40
C HIS A 64 1.83 1.64 -7.36
N SER A 65 2.28 1.56 -6.10
CA SER A 65 1.52 0.94 -5.01
C SER A 65 0.62 1.89 -4.22
N ALA A 66 0.22 3.02 -4.81
CA ALA A 66 -0.51 4.07 -4.11
C ALA A 66 -1.80 3.55 -3.46
N GLY A 67 -1.97 3.82 -2.17
CA GLY A 67 -3.16 3.43 -1.41
C GLY A 67 -3.21 1.96 -0.98
N ILE A 68 -2.29 1.12 -1.43
CA ILE A 68 -2.16 -0.26 -0.96
C ILE A 68 -1.64 -0.24 0.48
N CYS A 69 -2.20 -1.10 1.33
CA CYS A 69 -1.74 -1.27 2.71
C CYS A 69 -1.92 -2.71 3.18
N PHE A 70 -1.28 -3.06 4.29
CA PHE A 70 -1.41 -4.37 4.93
C PHE A 70 -1.47 -4.22 6.45
N HIS A 71 -1.93 -5.27 7.11
CA HIS A 71 -2.16 -5.29 8.56
C HIS A 71 -1.49 -6.49 9.19
N PHE A 72 -1.14 -6.34 10.46
CA PHE A 72 -0.63 -7.40 11.32
C PHE A 72 -0.82 -6.98 12.78
N GLU A 73 -0.74 -7.95 13.69
CA GLU A 73 -0.75 -7.73 15.13
C GLU A 73 0.56 -8.21 15.74
N THR A 74 1.16 -7.42 16.62
CA THR A 74 2.39 -7.80 17.33
C THR A 74 2.52 -7.12 18.68
N ASP A 75 3.27 -7.73 19.59
CA ASP A 75 3.73 -7.11 20.85
C ASP A 75 5.18 -6.63 20.80
N ALA A 76 5.79 -6.63 19.61
CA ALA A 76 7.14 -6.13 19.40
C ALA A 76 7.29 -4.66 19.83
N THR A 77 8.38 -4.37 20.54
CA THR A 77 8.74 -2.98 20.92
C THR A 77 9.52 -2.24 19.83
N GLU A 78 9.89 -2.96 18.77
CA GLU A 78 10.60 -2.48 17.60
C GLU A 78 10.04 -3.18 16.35
N ILE A 79 9.79 -2.40 15.30
CA ILE A 79 9.27 -2.90 14.02
C ILE A 79 10.19 -2.37 12.92
N SER A 80 10.72 -3.29 12.12
CA SER A 80 11.50 -3.02 10.92
C SER A 80 10.73 -3.45 9.68
N ALA A 81 11.15 -2.96 8.52
CA ALA A 81 10.67 -3.44 7.23
C ALA A 81 11.81 -3.46 6.22
N ARG A 82 11.73 -4.38 5.26
CA ARG A 82 12.53 -4.34 4.04
C ARG A 82 11.61 -4.44 2.83
N TRP A 83 11.88 -3.65 1.81
CA TRP A 83 11.07 -3.62 0.60
C TRP A 83 11.93 -3.35 -0.63
N VAL A 84 11.49 -3.84 -1.77
CA VAL A 84 12.18 -3.65 -3.05
C VAL A 84 11.33 -2.79 -3.96
N LEU A 85 11.88 -1.65 -4.35
CA LEU A 85 11.25 -0.66 -5.23
C LEU A 85 11.48 -1.03 -6.70
N ARG A 86 10.50 -0.71 -7.55
CA ARG A 86 10.61 -0.87 -9.00
C ARG A 86 11.58 0.14 -9.62
N SER A 87 11.56 1.37 -9.11
CA SER A 87 12.40 2.47 -9.58
C SER A 87 13.43 2.84 -8.52
N SER A 88 14.67 3.11 -8.96
CA SER A 88 15.71 3.70 -8.12
C SER A 88 15.50 5.20 -7.87
N ASN A 89 14.57 5.84 -8.58
CA ASN A 89 14.24 7.24 -8.31
C ASN A 89 13.36 7.34 -7.05
N LEU A 90 13.98 7.78 -5.96
CA LEU A 90 13.34 7.74 -4.65
C LEU A 90 12.40 8.92 -4.39
N ALA A 91 12.57 10.06 -5.07
CA ALA A 91 11.86 11.30 -4.84
C ALA A 91 11.45 12.00 -6.14
N MET A 92 10.67 13.07 -6.03
CA MET A 92 10.41 14.01 -7.13
C MET A 92 10.78 15.42 -6.68
N PRO A 93 11.06 16.36 -7.59
CA PRO A 93 11.43 17.74 -7.21
C PRO A 93 10.45 18.44 -6.27
N HIS A 94 9.18 18.02 -6.27
CA HIS A 94 8.07 18.60 -5.54
C HIS A 94 7.49 17.63 -4.49
N MET A 95 8.03 16.42 -4.33
CA MET A 95 7.51 15.39 -3.44
C MET A 95 8.64 14.62 -2.74
N PRO A 96 8.63 14.53 -1.39
CA PRO A 96 9.73 13.94 -0.64
C PRO A 96 9.84 12.43 -0.86
N ALA A 97 11.05 11.88 -0.67
CA ALA A 97 11.30 10.45 -0.83
C ALA A 97 10.41 9.56 0.05
N THR A 98 10.07 10.05 1.23
CA THR A 98 9.14 9.38 2.16
C THR A 98 7.75 9.19 1.58
N GLY A 99 7.24 10.13 0.77
CA GLY A 99 5.95 10.02 0.09
C GLY A 99 6.03 9.17 -1.17
N VAL A 100 7.08 9.38 -1.98
CA VAL A 100 7.25 8.70 -3.27
C VAL A 100 7.57 7.22 -3.10
N SER A 101 8.48 6.87 -2.18
CA SER A 101 9.11 5.55 -2.07
C SER A 101 9.13 4.94 -0.66
N GLY A 102 8.60 5.65 0.35
CA GLY A 102 8.63 5.22 1.75
C GLY A 102 7.45 4.35 2.17
N LEU A 103 7.51 3.86 3.41
CA LEU A 103 6.41 3.18 4.11
C LEU A 103 5.88 4.03 5.25
N ASP A 104 4.62 3.84 5.63
CA ASP A 104 3.98 4.67 6.66
C ASP A 104 3.19 3.82 7.66
N LEU A 105 3.67 3.76 8.90
CA LEU A 105 3.19 2.87 9.95
C LEU A 105 2.19 3.58 10.87
N TYR A 106 1.06 2.92 11.10
CA TYR A 106 0.02 3.30 12.03
C TYR A 106 -0.29 2.16 13.00
N THR A 107 -0.80 2.50 14.18
CA THR A 107 -1.35 1.54 15.15
C THR A 107 -2.77 1.92 15.54
N ARG A 108 -3.61 0.95 15.89
CA ARG A 108 -4.95 1.22 16.41
C ARG A 108 -4.88 1.49 17.91
N GLY A 109 -5.33 2.68 18.33
CA GLY A 109 -5.41 3.06 19.73
C GLY A 109 -6.66 2.51 20.41
N ASP A 110 -6.68 2.64 21.74
CA ASP A 110 -7.82 2.21 22.59
C ASP A 110 -9.11 2.98 22.27
N ASP A 111 -8.98 4.16 21.64
CA ASP A 111 -10.09 4.97 21.12
C ASP A 111 -10.67 4.46 19.78
N GLY A 112 -10.19 3.31 19.29
CA GLY A 112 -10.56 2.72 18.02
C GLY A 112 -10.01 3.44 16.78
N ARG A 113 -9.22 4.52 16.97
CA ARG A 113 -8.66 5.31 15.86
C ARG A 113 -7.25 4.87 15.53
N TRP A 114 -6.87 5.12 14.28
CA TRP A 114 -5.51 4.88 13.80
C TRP A 114 -4.60 6.06 14.09
N HIS A 115 -3.55 5.83 14.88
CA HIS A 115 -2.53 6.81 15.23
C HIS A 115 -1.26 6.56 14.46
N TRP A 116 -0.60 7.63 14.02
CA TRP A 116 0.68 7.52 13.35
C TRP A 116 1.76 7.07 14.33
N VAL A 117 2.64 6.17 13.88
CA VAL A 117 3.73 5.61 14.70
C VAL A 117 5.09 5.98 14.12
N GLY A 118 5.27 5.82 12.82
CA GLY A 118 6.58 5.96 12.21
C GLY A 118 6.56 5.91 10.69
N VAL A 119 7.74 6.12 10.10
CA VAL A 119 7.93 6.19 8.64
C VAL A 119 9.16 5.37 8.26
N GLY A 120 9.00 4.48 7.29
CA GLY A 120 10.11 3.80 6.63
C GLY A 120 10.74 4.75 5.62
N ARG A 121 11.92 5.29 5.95
CA ARG A 121 12.62 6.25 5.08
C ARG A 121 13.45 5.50 4.03
N PRO A 122 13.22 5.73 2.72
CA PRO A 122 14.03 5.13 1.68
C PRO A 122 15.30 5.95 1.47
N GLU A 123 16.39 5.57 2.16
CA GLU A 123 17.69 6.26 2.04
C GLU A 123 18.47 5.83 0.79
N SER A 124 18.28 4.58 0.35
CA SER A 124 18.86 4.00 -0.85
C SER A 124 17.84 3.10 -1.54
N GLY A 125 18.07 2.71 -2.79
CA GLY A 125 17.20 1.82 -3.55
C GLY A 125 17.96 1.04 -4.62
N PRO A 126 17.35 0.00 -5.23
CA PRO A 126 15.95 -0.37 -5.10
C PRO A 126 15.63 -1.20 -3.84
N LYS A 127 16.62 -1.85 -3.22
CA LYS A 127 16.42 -2.60 -1.98
C LYS A 127 16.55 -1.66 -0.79
N VAL A 128 15.51 -1.56 0.02
CA VAL A 128 15.46 -0.70 1.18
C VAL A 128 15.25 -1.56 2.42
N GLN A 129 15.94 -1.24 3.50
CA GLN A 129 15.67 -1.76 4.83
C GLN A 129 15.69 -0.60 5.81
N ALA A 130 14.66 -0.49 6.63
CA ALA A 130 14.55 0.59 7.60
C ALA A 130 13.81 0.11 8.85
N LYS A 131 14.20 0.68 9.99
CA LYS A 131 13.40 0.61 11.21
C LYS A 131 12.21 1.54 11.08
N LEU A 132 10.99 1.01 11.16
CA LEU A 132 9.77 1.81 11.09
C LEU A 132 9.50 2.50 12.43
N ALA A 133 9.74 1.81 13.54
CA ALA A 133 9.56 2.32 14.89
C ALA A 133 10.44 1.57 15.91
N SER A 134 10.83 2.26 16.97
CA SER A 134 11.51 1.69 18.14
C SER A 134 10.96 2.30 19.43
N GLY A 135 11.20 1.64 20.56
CA GLY A 135 10.76 2.12 21.86
C GLY A 135 9.23 2.14 21.99
N LEU A 136 8.53 1.28 21.25
CA LEU A 136 7.09 1.12 21.40
C LEU A 136 6.78 0.57 22.79
N LYS A 137 5.70 1.08 23.41
CA LYS A 137 5.24 0.58 24.69
C LYS A 137 4.88 -0.91 24.56
N PRO A 138 5.31 -1.78 25.49
CA PRO A 138 4.92 -3.19 25.47
C PRO A 138 3.40 -3.39 25.33
N GLY A 139 3.01 -4.44 24.61
CA GLY A 139 1.63 -4.88 24.47
C GLY A 139 1.25 -5.22 23.04
N TYR A 140 0.28 -6.11 22.92
CA TYR A 140 -0.19 -6.65 21.65
C TYR A 140 -1.14 -5.66 20.97
N ARG A 141 -0.82 -5.23 19.74
CA ARG A 141 -1.56 -4.18 19.02
C ARG A 141 -1.70 -4.48 17.54
N ALA A 142 -2.77 -3.97 16.95
CA ALA A 142 -2.95 -3.91 15.51
C ALA A 142 -2.15 -2.77 14.87
N TYR A 143 -1.49 -3.10 13.77
CA TYR A 143 -0.71 -2.20 12.95
C TYR A 143 -1.20 -2.22 11.51
N ARG A 144 -1.04 -1.07 10.85
CA ARG A 144 -1.31 -0.88 9.43
C ARG A 144 -0.13 -0.17 8.79
N VAL A 145 0.33 -0.66 7.65
CA VAL A 145 1.43 -0.04 6.89
C VAL A 145 0.94 0.31 5.50
N TYR A 146 1.10 1.57 5.10
CA TYR A 146 0.83 2.03 3.73
C TYR A 146 2.09 1.94 2.86
N LEU A 147 1.89 1.50 1.62
CA LEU A 147 2.94 1.34 0.61
C LEU A 147 3.21 2.64 -0.18
N PRO A 148 4.35 2.74 -0.90
CA PRO A 148 4.74 3.94 -1.62
C PRO A 148 3.67 4.49 -2.58
N LEU A 149 3.59 5.82 -2.70
CA LEU A 149 2.59 6.49 -3.56
C LEU A 149 3.04 6.57 -5.02
N TYR A 150 4.29 6.97 -5.28
CA TYR A 150 4.78 7.27 -6.63
C TYR A 150 5.91 6.32 -7.09
N ASN A 151 6.00 5.16 -6.44
CA ASN A 151 6.86 4.06 -6.82
C ASN A 151 6.08 2.77 -6.61
N GLY A 152 6.44 1.71 -7.32
CA GLY A 152 5.90 0.38 -7.08
C GLY A 152 6.84 -0.42 -6.20
N VAL A 153 6.31 -1.41 -5.49
CA VAL A 153 7.11 -2.41 -4.79
C VAL A 153 7.01 -3.76 -5.49
N THR A 154 8.06 -4.57 -5.41
CA THR A 154 8.06 -5.97 -5.87
C THR A 154 8.06 -6.96 -4.71
N SER A 155 8.55 -6.57 -3.54
CA SER A 155 8.49 -7.34 -2.31
C SER A 155 8.45 -6.41 -1.10
N VAL A 156 7.80 -6.87 -0.02
CA VAL A 156 7.73 -6.18 1.27
C VAL A 156 7.72 -7.24 2.37
N GLU A 157 8.58 -7.05 3.37
CA GLU A 157 8.67 -7.92 4.54
C GLU A 157 8.70 -7.08 5.82
N VAL A 158 8.07 -7.61 6.88
CA VAL A 158 8.05 -7.01 8.21
C VAL A 158 9.02 -7.77 9.10
N GLY A 159 9.88 -7.03 9.81
CA GLY A 159 10.86 -7.58 10.74
C GLY A 159 10.51 -7.23 12.19
N VAL A 160 10.46 -8.22 13.06
CA VAL A 160 10.28 -8.04 14.51
C VAL A 160 11.26 -8.90 15.31
N ASP A 161 11.34 -8.69 16.63
CA ASP A 161 12.09 -9.58 17.52
C ASP A 161 11.55 -11.03 17.39
N PRO A 162 12.41 -12.04 17.21
CA PRO A 162 12.09 -13.46 17.24
C PRO A 162 11.20 -13.98 18.35
N LYS A 163 11.16 -13.28 19.49
CA LYS A 163 10.39 -13.63 20.69
C LYS A 163 9.08 -12.85 20.77
N ALA A 164 8.89 -11.83 19.94
CA ALA A 164 7.64 -11.12 19.85
C ALA A 164 6.60 -11.99 19.15
N ARG A 165 5.36 -11.93 19.63
CA ARG A 165 4.22 -12.54 18.95
C ARG A 165 3.96 -11.76 17.66
N PHE A 166 3.69 -12.46 16.57
CA PHE A 166 3.34 -11.85 15.29
C PHE A 166 2.18 -12.60 14.66
N GLN A 167 1.09 -11.91 14.39
CA GLN A 167 -0.08 -12.48 13.72
C GLN A 167 -0.35 -11.70 12.44
N PRO A 168 -0.20 -12.33 11.26
CA PRO A 168 -0.68 -11.78 10.01
C PRO A 168 -2.19 -11.52 10.07
N VAL A 169 -2.64 -10.38 9.56
CA VAL A 169 -4.08 -10.06 9.46
C VAL A 169 -4.46 -10.00 7.99
N PRO A 170 -5.34 -10.90 7.51
CA PRO A 170 -5.72 -10.95 6.11
C PRO A 170 -6.45 -9.66 5.68
N PRO A 171 -6.44 -9.33 4.37
CA PRO A 171 -7.12 -8.14 3.87
C PRO A 171 -8.62 -8.19 4.14
N ARG A 172 -9.16 -7.04 4.51
CA ARG A 172 -10.59 -6.82 4.70
C ARG A 172 -11.38 -7.06 3.40
N THR A 173 -12.55 -7.68 3.54
CA THR A 173 -13.44 -8.06 2.42
C THR A 173 -14.63 -7.13 2.25
N GLU A 174 -14.75 -6.10 3.09
CA GLU A 174 -15.79 -5.10 2.97
C GLU A 174 -15.68 -4.31 1.66
N ARG A 175 -16.84 -4.08 1.02
CA ARG A 175 -16.93 -3.30 -0.23
C ARG A 175 -16.16 -1.97 -0.11
N PRO A 176 -15.15 -1.72 -0.95
CA PRO A 176 -14.25 -0.59 -0.79
C PRO A 176 -14.90 0.74 -1.19
N ILE A 177 -14.24 1.83 -0.87
CA ILE A 177 -14.45 3.15 -1.50
C ILE A 177 -13.47 3.25 -2.67
N VAL A 178 -13.96 3.45 -3.89
CA VAL A 178 -13.10 3.62 -5.07
C VAL A 178 -12.90 5.09 -5.34
N PHE A 179 -11.64 5.53 -5.36
CA PHE A 179 -11.25 6.86 -5.82
C PHE A 179 -10.61 6.75 -7.19
N TYR A 180 -11.18 7.39 -8.20
CA TYR A 180 -10.57 7.54 -9.52
C TYR A 180 -10.28 9.02 -9.78
N GLY A 181 -9.09 9.33 -10.26
CA GLY A 181 -8.74 10.74 -10.46
C GLY A 181 -7.30 11.02 -10.87
N THR A 182 -6.87 12.22 -10.51
CA THR A 182 -5.63 12.84 -10.99
C THR A 182 -4.41 12.51 -10.11
N SER A 183 -3.36 13.34 -10.21
CA SER A 183 -2.21 13.33 -9.29
C SER A 183 -2.62 13.58 -7.85
N ILE A 184 -3.70 14.34 -7.62
CA ILE A 184 -4.19 14.67 -6.27
C ILE A 184 -4.69 13.40 -5.57
N VAL A 185 -5.47 12.59 -6.28
CA VAL A 185 -5.93 11.27 -5.82
C VAL A 185 -4.75 10.32 -5.63
N HIS A 186 -3.81 10.30 -6.58
CA HIS A 186 -2.60 9.46 -6.52
C HIS A 186 -1.78 9.75 -5.25
N GLY A 187 -1.81 11.00 -4.78
CA GLY A 187 -1.16 11.45 -3.55
C GLY A 187 -0.05 12.47 -3.79
N GLY A 188 -0.01 13.15 -4.93
CA GLY A 188 0.87 14.29 -5.17
C GLY A 188 0.35 15.53 -4.43
N CYS A 189 1.04 16.13 -3.45
CA CYS A 189 2.34 15.75 -2.85
C CYS A 189 2.21 15.53 -1.34
N ALA A 190 1.57 14.43 -0.96
CA ALA A 190 1.53 13.95 0.41
C ALA A 190 2.96 13.64 0.90
N SER A 191 3.25 14.03 2.14
CA SER A 191 4.60 13.89 2.73
C SER A 191 4.98 12.43 3.03
N ARG A 192 4.00 11.54 3.14
CA ARG A 192 4.14 10.11 3.45
C ARG A 192 2.88 9.34 2.97
N PRO A 193 2.97 8.04 2.68
CA PRO A 193 1.90 7.25 2.06
C PRO A 193 0.51 7.37 2.67
N GLY A 194 0.39 7.29 3.99
CA GLY A 194 -0.88 7.36 4.70
C GLY A 194 -1.49 8.77 4.72
N MET A 195 -0.83 9.78 4.14
CA MET A 195 -1.33 11.16 4.08
C MET A 195 -1.97 11.53 2.74
N CYS A 196 -2.08 10.61 1.77
CA CYS A 196 -2.98 10.83 0.64
C CYS A 196 -4.44 10.84 1.13
N HIS A 197 -5.30 11.66 0.52
CA HIS A 197 -6.68 11.82 1.00
C HIS A 197 -7.49 10.50 0.97
N PRO A 198 -7.30 9.55 0.03
CA PRO A 198 -7.97 8.25 0.10
C PRO A 198 -7.61 7.48 1.36
N ALA A 199 -6.32 7.44 1.73
CA ALA A 199 -5.86 6.75 2.94
C ALA A 199 -6.41 7.41 4.23
N ILE A 200 -6.44 8.74 4.28
CA ILE A 200 -7.02 9.49 5.40
C ILE A 200 -8.51 9.15 5.56
N LEU A 201 -9.27 9.17 4.46
CA LEU A 201 -10.70 8.85 4.48
C LEU A 201 -10.95 7.38 4.84
N GLY A 202 -10.14 6.46 4.33
CA GLY A 202 -10.22 5.03 4.68
C GLY A 202 -10.02 4.77 6.18
N ARG A 203 -9.13 5.51 6.84
CA ARG A 203 -8.99 5.43 8.32
C ARG A 203 -10.14 6.07 9.07
N ARG A 204 -10.69 7.19 8.58
CA ARG A 204 -11.80 7.90 9.23
C ARG A 204 -13.14 7.16 9.11
N LEU A 205 -13.37 6.51 7.99
CA LEU A 205 -14.59 5.76 7.68
C LEU A 205 -14.48 4.27 8.03
N ASP A 206 -13.33 3.86 8.56
CA ASP A 206 -12.92 2.46 8.79
C ASP A 206 -13.30 1.51 7.64
N ARG A 207 -12.95 1.91 6.40
CA ARG A 207 -13.31 1.17 5.18
C ARG A 207 -12.07 0.94 4.30
N PRO A 208 -11.98 -0.19 3.57
CA PRO A 208 -10.98 -0.35 2.51
C PRO A 208 -11.15 0.73 1.44
N VAL A 209 -10.04 1.14 0.82
CA VAL A 209 -10.03 2.14 -0.24
C VAL A 209 -9.23 1.64 -1.43
N LEU A 210 -9.72 1.89 -2.64
CA LEU A 210 -8.96 1.69 -3.86
C LEU A 210 -8.53 3.07 -4.37
N ASN A 211 -7.23 3.35 -4.35
CA ASN A 211 -6.68 4.57 -4.92
C ASN A 211 -6.31 4.31 -6.39
N LEU A 212 -7.15 4.77 -7.31
CA LEU A 212 -6.92 4.73 -8.76
C LEU A 212 -6.67 6.15 -9.28
N GLY A 213 -5.83 6.90 -8.57
CA GLY A 213 -5.28 8.15 -9.07
C GLY A 213 -4.18 7.90 -10.11
N PHE A 214 -4.24 8.63 -11.22
CA PHE A 214 -3.27 8.58 -12.31
C PHE A 214 -2.76 9.99 -12.58
N SER A 215 -1.53 10.27 -12.11
CA SER A 215 -0.89 11.58 -12.19
C SER A 215 -0.88 12.15 -13.62
N GLY A 216 -1.58 13.27 -13.84
CA GLY A 216 -1.70 13.91 -15.15
C GLY A 216 -2.59 13.16 -16.16
N ASN A 217 -3.29 12.10 -15.73
CA ASN A 217 -3.87 11.10 -16.60
C ASN A 217 -5.26 10.60 -16.17
N GLY A 218 -5.91 11.23 -15.18
CA GLY A 218 -7.31 10.93 -14.86
C GLY A 218 -8.24 11.69 -15.81
N GLN A 219 -8.56 11.12 -16.99
CA GLN A 219 -9.30 11.83 -18.05
C GLN A 219 -10.64 11.18 -18.44
N MET A 220 -11.19 10.32 -17.57
CA MET A 220 -12.46 9.61 -17.78
C MET A 220 -12.51 8.80 -19.08
N GLU A 221 -11.40 8.17 -19.44
CA GLU A 221 -11.33 7.30 -20.61
C GLU A 221 -12.31 6.12 -20.50
N PRO A 222 -13.08 5.79 -21.56
CA PRO A 222 -14.00 4.66 -21.57
C PRO A 222 -13.32 3.33 -21.21
N GLU A 223 -12.07 3.14 -21.60
CA GLU A 223 -11.30 1.93 -21.29
C GLU A 223 -11.02 1.79 -19.79
N VAL A 224 -10.79 2.91 -19.09
CA VAL A 224 -10.65 2.92 -17.63
C VAL A 224 -12.02 2.76 -16.97
N ALA A 225 -13.05 3.42 -17.48
CA ALA A 225 -14.42 3.29 -16.98
C ALA A 225 -14.94 1.84 -17.06
N ALA A 226 -14.64 1.14 -18.16
CA ALA A 226 -14.97 -0.27 -18.34
C ALA A 226 -14.32 -1.15 -17.25
N LEU A 227 -13.05 -0.90 -16.91
CA LEU A 227 -12.39 -1.58 -15.79
C LEU A 227 -13.06 -1.23 -14.45
N LEU A 228 -13.33 0.05 -14.19
CA LEU A 228 -13.97 0.50 -12.95
C LEU A 228 -15.34 -0.18 -12.74
N ALA A 229 -16.10 -0.41 -13.82
CA ALA A 229 -17.40 -1.06 -13.78
C ALA A 229 -17.36 -2.55 -13.40
N GLU A 230 -16.17 -3.18 -13.37
CA GLU A 230 -16.00 -4.56 -12.90
C GLU A 230 -15.94 -4.67 -11.37
N LEU A 231 -15.73 -3.54 -10.67
CA LEU A 231 -15.58 -3.49 -9.23
C LEU A 231 -16.95 -3.46 -8.53
N ASP A 232 -17.03 -3.95 -7.28
CA ASP A 232 -18.20 -3.83 -6.39
C ASP A 232 -17.90 -2.93 -5.18
N PRO A 233 -17.74 -1.60 -5.37
CA PRO A 233 -17.52 -0.69 -4.25
C PRO A 233 -18.83 -0.29 -3.57
N CYS A 234 -18.72 0.20 -2.34
CA CYS A 234 -19.84 0.86 -1.67
C CYS A 234 -20.09 2.28 -2.22
N VAL A 235 -19.08 2.92 -2.80
CA VAL A 235 -19.18 4.23 -3.45
C VAL A 235 -18.00 4.47 -4.41
N TYR A 236 -18.27 5.20 -5.49
CA TYR A 236 -17.25 5.78 -6.36
C TYR A 236 -17.09 7.28 -6.06
N VAL A 237 -15.84 7.73 -6.00
CA VAL A 237 -15.44 9.14 -5.94
C VAL A 237 -14.64 9.44 -7.21
N ILE A 238 -15.22 10.22 -8.11
CA ILE A 238 -14.62 10.58 -9.41
C ILE A 238 -14.09 12.02 -9.32
N ASP A 239 -12.77 12.17 -9.25
CA ASP A 239 -12.07 13.45 -9.08
C ASP A 239 -11.03 13.65 -10.20
N CYS A 240 -11.55 13.82 -11.43
CA CYS A 240 -10.77 13.84 -12.67
C CYS A 240 -10.64 15.24 -13.30
N LEU A 241 -11.47 16.20 -12.89
CA LEU A 241 -11.56 17.52 -13.52
C LEU A 241 -10.20 18.22 -13.71
N PRO A 242 -9.24 18.17 -12.76
CA PRO A 242 -7.95 18.84 -12.94
C PRO A 242 -7.11 18.35 -14.13
N ASN A 243 -7.42 17.20 -14.73
CA ASN A 243 -6.73 16.68 -15.94
C ASN A 243 -7.60 16.74 -17.20
N MET A 244 -8.80 17.33 -17.12
CA MET A 244 -9.75 17.37 -18.23
C MET A 244 -9.92 18.80 -18.75
N THR A 245 -10.08 18.93 -20.06
CA THR A 245 -10.47 20.17 -20.73
C THR A 245 -11.99 20.22 -20.89
N ALA A 246 -12.57 21.40 -21.15
CA ALA A 246 -14.01 21.52 -21.37
C ALA A 246 -14.55 20.59 -22.46
N PRO A 247 -13.89 20.41 -23.63
CA PRO A 247 -14.32 19.41 -24.62
C PRO A 247 -14.33 17.97 -24.08
N LEU A 248 -13.29 17.56 -23.34
CA LEU A 248 -13.22 16.21 -22.77
C LEU A 248 -14.34 15.96 -21.75
N ILE A 249 -14.70 16.98 -20.97
CA ILE A 249 -15.80 16.89 -20.00
C ILE A 249 -17.12 16.67 -20.75
N THR A 250 -17.42 17.49 -21.77
CA THR A 250 -18.64 17.34 -22.57
C THR A 250 -18.75 15.97 -23.25
N GLU A 251 -17.63 15.39 -23.67
CA GLU A 251 -17.60 14.09 -24.34
C GLU A 251 -17.81 12.90 -23.38
N ARG A 252 -17.33 12.99 -22.13
CA ARG A 252 -17.11 11.81 -21.27
C ARG A 252 -17.85 11.82 -19.92
N ALA A 253 -18.44 12.96 -19.52
CA ALA A 253 -19.12 13.11 -18.24
C ALA A 253 -20.64 12.82 -18.31
#